data_AF-X1NRM9-F1
#
_entry.id   AF-X1NRM9-F1
#
_cell.length_a   1.000
_cell.length_b   1.000
_cell.length_c   1.000
_cell.angle_alpha   90.00
_cell.angle_beta   90.00
_cell.angle_gamma   90.00
#
_symmetry.space_group_name_H-M   'P 1'
#
loop_
_entity.id
_entity.type
_entity.pdbx_description
1 polymer ?
#
loop_
_entity_poly.entity_id
_entity_poly.type
_entity_poly.pdbx_seq_one_letter_code
_entity_poly.pdbx_strand_id
1 'polypeptide(L)'
;MIHKIIDKKDLCPGNYLIEVEAPNVAQRFQPGQFVIVRIDEKGERIPLTVADFNTQKGTITLIFQVVGKSTKQLGILNVGDVVLDCVGPLGNPSEILL
;
A
#
# COMPACT_ATOMS: atom_id res chain seq x y z
N MET A 1 -2.54 12.58 -3.79
CA MET A 1 -4.01 12.42 -3.98
C MET A 1 -4.46 11.49 -2.87
N ILE A 2 -5.61 11.73 -2.25
CA ILE A 2 -6.06 10.98 -1.07
C ILE A 2 -6.49 9.56 -1.47
N HIS A 3 -6.05 8.54 -0.73
CA HIS A 3 -6.37 7.13 -0.98
C HIS A 3 -6.97 6.49 0.27
N LYS A 4 -8.16 5.91 0.15
CA LYS A 4 -8.91 5.34 1.28
C LYS A 4 -8.48 3.91 1.59
N ILE A 5 -8.39 3.57 2.87
CA ILE A 5 -8.25 2.19 3.35
C ILE A 5 -9.64 1.56 3.39
N ILE A 6 -9.86 0.50 2.62
CA ILE A 6 -11.14 -0.18 2.50
C ILE A 6 -11.20 -1.51 3.24
N ASP A 7 -10.05 -2.10 3.54
CA ASP A 7 -9.92 -3.29 4.39
C ASP A 7 -8.62 -3.20 5.22
N LYS A 8 -8.64 -3.82 6.39
CA LYS A 8 -7.47 -3.94 7.28
C LYS A 8 -7.54 -5.25 8.05
N LYS A 9 -6.41 -5.97 8.12
CA LYS A 9 -6.27 -7.19 8.90
C LYS A 9 -4.99 -7.19 9.71
N ASP A 10 -5.11 -7.62 10.96
CA ASP A 10 -3.98 -7.92 11.83
C ASP A 10 -3.53 -9.34 11.51
N LEU A 11 -2.39 -9.49 10.84
CA LEU A 11 -1.89 -10.81 10.42
C LEU A 11 -1.23 -11.53 11.59
N CYS A 12 -0.38 -10.81 12.31
CA CYS A 12 0.26 -11.22 13.55
C CYS A 12 0.80 -9.96 14.26
N PRO A 13 1.29 -10.05 15.51
CA PRO A 13 1.75 -8.87 16.25
C PRO A 13 2.73 -8.00 15.45
N GLY A 14 2.36 -6.75 15.21
CA GLY A 14 3.16 -5.78 14.47
C GLY A 14 3.15 -5.92 12.95
N ASN A 15 2.36 -6.82 12.37
CA ASN A 15 2.24 -7.01 10.92
C ASN A 15 0.79 -6.84 10.47
N TYR A 16 0.58 -5.93 9.53
CA TYR A 16 -0.74 -5.54 9.06
C TYR A 16 -0.85 -5.71 7.56
N LEU A 17 -2.05 -6.11 7.13
CA LEU A 17 -2.50 -5.98 5.75
C LEU A 17 -3.48 -4.82 5.68
N ILE A 18 -3.34 -3.97 4.67
CA ILE A 18 -4.34 -2.97 4.30
C ILE A 18 -4.67 -3.09 2.81
N GLU A 19 -5.94 -2.92 2.47
CA GLU A 19 -6.38 -2.73 1.08
C GLU A 19 -6.71 -1.25 0.88
N VAL A 20 -6.10 -0.64 -0.14
CA VAL A 20 -6.14 0.80 -0.39
C VAL A 20 -6.69 1.08 -1.79
N GLU A 21 -7.58 2.07 -1.91
CA GLU A 21 -8.05 2.57 -3.20
C GLU A 21 -6.91 3.24 -3.98
N ALA A 22 -6.47 2.63 -5.07
CA ALA A 22 -5.42 3.15 -5.93
C ALA A 22 -5.64 2.68 -7.38
N PRO A 23 -6.70 3.15 -8.07
CA PRO A 23 -7.12 2.59 -9.36
C PRO A 23 -6.04 2.70 -10.43
N ASN A 24 -5.30 3.80 -10.46
CA ASN A 24 -4.19 4.01 -11.40
C ASN A 24 -3.05 3.00 -11.19
N VAL A 25 -2.81 2.60 -9.93
CA VAL A 25 -1.79 1.59 -9.60
C VAL A 25 -2.31 0.21 -9.98
N ALA A 26 -3.52 -0.14 -9.53
CA ALA A 26 -4.15 -1.44 -9.78
C ALA A 26 -4.26 -1.77 -11.28
N GLN A 27 -4.52 -0.78 -12.14
CA GLN A 27 -4.62 -0.99 -13.59
C GLN A 27 -3.28 -1.30 -14.27
N ARG A 28 -2.14 -0.94 -13.67
CA ARG A 28 -0.82 -0.97 -14.33
C ARG A 28 0.19 -1.86 -13.61
N PHE A 29 -0.14 -2.32 -12.41
CA PHE A 29 0.76 -3.09 -11.57
C PHE A 29 1.18 -4.39 -12.23
N GLN A 30 2.46 -4.73 -12.10
CA GLN A 30 3.03 -6.01 -12.46
C GLN A 30 3.83 -6.58 -11.27
N PRO A 31 3.90 -7.92 -11.13
CA PRO A 31 4.63 -8.55 -10.02
C PRO A 31 6.07 -8.03 -9.89
N GLY A 32 6.52 -7.84 -8.65
CA GLY A 32 7.85 -7.30 -8.33
C GLY A 32 7.89 -5.77 -8.14
N GLN A 33 6.82 -5.06 -8.50
CA GLN A 33 6.75 -3.61 -8.32
C GLN A 33 6.31 -3.19 -6.90
N PHE A 34 6.47 -1.91 -6.59
CA PHE A 34 6.13 -1.33 -5.30
C PHE A 34 5.47 0.05 -5.44
N VAL A 35 5.01 0.62 -4.33
CA VAL A 35 4.50 1.99 -4.24
C VAL A 35 5.28 2.80 -3.20
N ILE A 36 5.32 4.13 -3.36
CA ILE A 36 5.72 5.06 -2.29
C ILE A 36 4.46 5.57 -1.59
N VAL A 37 4.39 5.37 -0.27
CA VAL A 37 3.28 5.85 0.57
C VAL A 37 3.74 7.02 1.43
N ARG A 38 2.88 8.02 1.57
CA ARG A 38 3.00 9.08 2.57
C ARG A 38 1.65 9.28 3.27
N ILE A 39 1.66 9.25 4.60
CA ILE A 39 0.44 9.23 5.43
C ILE A 39 -0.19 10.62 5.51
N ASP A 40 0.61 11.64 5.81
CA ASP A 40 0.19 13.02 6.01
C ASP A 40 1.23 14.01 5.46
N GLU A 41 0.96 15.31 5.51
CA GLU A 41 1.85 16.35 4.95
C GLU A 41 3.26 16.37 5.55
N LYS A 42 3.40 15.98 6.82
CA LYS A 42 4.65 15.93 7.58
C LYS A 42 5.28 14.53 7.57
N GLY A 43 4.56 13.55 7.05
CA GLY A 43 4.99 12.16 6.96
C GLY A 43 6.12 11.94 5.97
N GLU A 44 6.96 10.95 6.26
CA GLU A 44 7.99 10.51 5.35
C GLU A 44 7.39 9.72 4.17
N ARG A 45 8.17 9.62 3.10
CA ARG A 45 7.86 8.76 1.95
C ARG A 45 8.50 7.41 2.16
N ILE A 46 7.69 6.36 2.32
CA ILE A 46 8.19 5.00 2.54
C ILE A 46 7.82 4.08 1.37
N PRO A 47 8.74 3.22 0.88
CA PRO A 47 8.42 2.20 -0.11
C PRO A 47 7.69 1.03 0.54
N LEU A 48 6.61 0.55 -0.08
CA LEU A 48 5.88 -0.65 0.30
C LEU A 48 5.59 -1.50 -0.94
N THR A 49 5.90 -2.79 -0.85
CA THR A 49 5.57 -3.76 -1.90
C THR A 49 4.06 -3.92 -2.03
N VAL A 50 3.57 -3.98 -3.26
CA VAL A 50 2.17 -4.34 -3.53
C VAL A 50 2.09 -5.86 -3.51
N ALA A 51 1.37 -6.39 -2.53
CA ALA A 51 1.22 -7.82 -2.31
C ALA A 51 0.14 -8.43 -3.22
N ASP A 52 -0.89 -7.65 -3.56
CA ASP A 52 -1.98 -8.06 -4.46
C ASP A 52 -2.68 -6.82 -5.04
N PHE A 53 -3.53 -6.98 -6.06
CA PHE A 53 -4.31 -5.91 -6.65
C PHE A 53 -5.64 -6.41 -7.23
N ASN A 54 -6.63 -5.53 -7.28
CA ASN A 54 -7.92 -5.81 -7.91
C ASN A 54 -8.30 -4.69 -8.86
N THR A 55 -8.19 -4.94 -10.17
CA THR A 55 -8.49 -3.97 -11.22
C THR A 55 -9.96 -3.53 -11.23
N GLN A 56 -10.90 -4.42 -10.90
CA GLN A 56 -12.33 -4.10 -10.90
C GLN A 56 -12.71 -3.22 -9.71
N LYS A 57 -12.16 -3.51 -8.53
CA LYS A 57 -12.34 -2.68 -7.32
C LYS A 57 -11.49 -1.41 -7.33
N GLY A 58 -10.44 -1.37 -8.16
CA GLY A 58 -9.50 -0.26 -8.22
C GLY A 58 -8.58 -0.18 -7.00
N THR A 59 -8.23 -1.33 -6.43
CA THR A 59 -7.54 -1.41 -5.13
C THR A 59 -6.22 -2.18 -5.21
N ILE A 60 -5.32 -1.87 -4.29
CA ILE A 60 -4.08 -2.62 -4.06
C ILE A 60 -4.00 -3.06 -2.61
N THR A 61 -3.34 -4.20 -2.39
CA THR A 61 -3.08 -4.74 -1.05
C THR A 61 -1.63 -4.46 -0.68
N LEU A 62 -1.43 -3.86 0.49
CA LEU A 62 -0.11 -3.61 1.07
C LEU A 62 0.02 -4.42 2.36
N ILE A 63 1.16 -5.08 2.53
CA ILE A 63 1.52 -5.76 3.79
C ILE A 63 2.76 -5.06 4.34
N PHE A 64 2.74 -4.71 5.62
CA PHE A 64 3.87 -4.03 6.25
C PHE A 64 4.04 -4.42 7.72
N GLN A 65 5.28 -4.29 8.17
CA GLN A 65 5.68 -4.48 9.56
C GLN A 65 5.90 -3.13 10.26
N VAL A 66 5.44 -3.01 11.50
CA VAL A 66 5.71 -1.86 12.36
C VAL A 66 7.12 -1.95 12.92
N VAL A 67 8.03 -1.19 12.33
CA VAL A 67 9.45 -1.12 12.68
C VAL A 67 9.93 0.29 13.03
N GLY A 68 9.13 1.32 12.74
CA GLY A 68 9.53 2.72 12.94
C GLY A 68 8.33 3.66 12.99
N LYS A 69 8.61 4.98 13.00
CA LYS A 69 7.60 6.03 13.16
C LYS A 69 6.51 5.94 12.09
N SER A 70 6.90 5.96 10.81
CA SER A 70 5.97 5.98 9.67
C SER A 70 5.11 4.72 9.61
N THR A 71 5.70 3.52 9.81
CA THR A 71 4.90 2.27 9.84
C THR A 71 4.03 2.15 11.08
N LYS A 72 4.44 2.70 12.24
CA LYS A 72 3.58 2.79 13.42
C LYS A 72 2.37 3.69 13.17
N GLN A 73 2.56 4.85 12.53
CA GLN A 73 1.45 5.74 12.16
C GLN A 73 0.49 5.05 11.19
N LEU A 74 1.02 4.35 10.17
CA LEU A 74 0.20 3.60 9.22
C LEU A 74 -0.61 2.49 9.91
N GLY A 75 0.02 1.77 10.85
CA GLY A 75 -0.63 0.70 11.62
C GLY A 75 -1.75 1.16 12.55
N ILE A 76 -1.83 2.46 12.88
CA ILE A 76 -2.91 3.02 13.70
C ILE A 76 -4.16 3.35 12.86
N LEU A 77 -3.99 3.60 11.55
CA LEU A 77 -5.11 3.89 10.65
C LEU A 77 -6.06 2.70 10.55
N ASN A 78 -7.35 2.97 10.37
CA ASN A 78 -8.42 1.98 10.27
C ASN A 78 -9.13 2.05 8.92
N VAL A 79 -10.02 1.10 8.67
CA VAL A 79 -10.92 1.14 7.52
C VAL A 79 -11.72 2.45 7.55
N GLY A 80 -11.75 3.16 6.44
CA GLY A 80 -12.35 4.50 6.33
C GLY A 80 -11.34 5.63 6.40
N ASP A 81 -10.18 5.43 7.04
CA ASP A 81 -9.09 6.40 7.06
C ASP A 81 -8.38 6.45 5.70
N VAL A 82 -7.48 7.43 5.56
CA VAL A 82 -6.83 7.72 4.29
C VAL A 82 -5.32 7.83 4.44
N VAL A 83 -4.61 7.48 3.36
CA VAL A 83 -3.21 7.88 3.14
C VAL A 83 -3.17 9.02 2.13
N LEU A 84 -2.36 10.05 2.41
CA LEU A 84 -2.32 11.26 1.60
C LEU A 84 -1.75 11.05 0.20
N ASP A 85 -0.77 10.16 0.05
CA ASP A 85 -0.18 9.83 -1.25
C ASP A 85 0.14 8.33 -1.34
N CYS A 86 -0.20 7.71 -2.48
CA CYS A 86 0.22 6.37 -2.87
C CYS A 86 0.67 6.40 -4.34
N VAL A 87 1.98 6.45 -4.56
CA VAL A 87 2.58 6.67 -5.89
C VAL A 87 3.14 5.35 -6.44
N GLY A 88 2.66 4.94 -7.61
CA GLY A 88 3.21 3.82 -8.36
C GLY A 88 2.34 3.39 -9.55
N PRO A 89 2.51 2.17 -10.08
CA PRO A 89 3.54 1.22 -9.64
C PRO A 89 4.96 1.72 -10.01
N LEU A 90 5.95 1.39 -9.20
CA LEU A 90 7.37 1.72 -9.39
C LEU A 90 8.24 0.47 -9.37
N GLY A 91 9.47 0.61 -9.88
CA GLY A 91 10.41 -0.49 -10.04
C GLY A 91 10.17 -1.27 -11.33
N ASN A 92 11.14 -2.10 -11.68
CA ASN A 92 11.03 -2.98 -12.83
C ASN A 92 10.19 -4.21 -12.46
N PRO A 93 9.26 -4.64 -13.32
CA PRO A 93 8.58 -5.90 -13.17
C PRO A 93 9.57 -7.06 -13.06
N SER A 94 9.21 -8.09 -12.29
CA SER A 94 9.98 -9.33 -12.24
C SER A 94 9.93 -10.06 -13.59
N GLU A 95 11.03 -10.72 -13.95
CA GLU A 95 11.03 -11.67 -15.05
C GLU A 95 10.24 -12.91 -14.65
N ILE A 96 9.16 -13.19 -15.37
CA ILE A 96 8.33 -14.37 -15.17
C ILE A 96 8.64 -15.34 -16.31
N LEU A 97 9.39 -16.40 -16.00
CA LEU A 97 9.61 -17.51 -16.92
C LEU A 97 8.35 -18.39 -16.86
N LEU A 98 7.56 -18.37 -17.93
CA LEU A 98 6.37 -19.22 -18.13
C LEU A 98 6.76 -20.58 -18.71
#